data_AF-W4SC03-F1
#
_entry.id   AF-W4SC03-F1
#
_cell.length_a   1.000
_cell.length_b   1.000
_cell.length_c   1.000
_cell.angle_alpha   90.00
_cell.angle_beta   90.00
_cell.angle_gamma   90.00
#
_symmetry.space_group_name_H-M   'P 1'
#
loop_
_entity.id
_entity.type
_entity.pdbx_description
1 polymer ?
#
loop_
_entity_poly.entity_id
_entity_poly.type
_entity_poly.pdbx_seq_one_letter_code
_entity_poly.pdbx_strand_id
1 'polypeptide(L)'
;MICEDIQADPSFSDHHAISAALGIFACCVTPILDSNGQVLGTLNIYYDRVHLPSLREQAMARSASHLAGIVIERTRVDAKLKQSLQAETVARSQAEHASRVKDEFLATLSHELRTPLNA
;
A
#
# COMPACT_ATOMS: atom_id res chain seq x y z
N MET A 1 2.90 -16.01 15.73
CA MET A 1 2.55 -16.21 17.15
C MET A 1 1.30 -17.05 17.21
N ILE A 2 1.23 -18.02 18.12
CA ILE A 2 0.03 -18.82 18.37
C ILE A 2 -0.31 -18.64 19.85
N CYS A 3 -1.56 -18.33 20.16
CA CYS A 3 -2.10 -18.28 21.51
C CYS A 3 -3.25 -19.28 21.59
N GLU A 4 -3.05 -20.34 22.38
CA GLU A 4 -4.02 -21.43 22.54
C GLU A 4 -5.20 -21.03 23.42
N ASP A 5 -4.94 -20.25 24.47
CA ASP A 5 -5.93 -19.72 25.40
C ASP A 5 -5.57 -18.27 25.75
N ILE A 6 -6.34 -17.33 25.19
CA ILE A 6 -6.18 -15.90 25.39
C ILE A 6 -6.46 -15.52 26.85
N GLN A 7 -7.40 -16.20 27.52
CA GLN A 7 -7.77 -15.87 28.91
C GLN A 7 -6.69 -16.34 29.89
N ALA A 8 -5.95 -17.40 29.54
CA ALA A 8 -4.85 -17.90 30.36
C ALA A 8 -3.50 -17.22 30.07
N ASP A 9 -3.32 -16.60 28.90
CA ASP A 9 -2.06 -15.96 28.50
C ASP A 9 -1.92 -14.53 29.08
N PRO A 10 -0.95 -14.27 29.96
CA PRO A 10 -0.74 -12.94 30.56
C PRO A 10 -0.41 -11.85 29.52
N SER A 11 0.14 -12.23 28.38
CA SER A 11 0.50 -11.32 27.28
C SER A 11 -0.74 -10.64 26.67
N PHE A 12 -1.93 -11.23 26.89
CA PHE A 12 -3.21 -10.71 26.42
C PHE A 12 -4.08 -10.12 27.53
N SER A 13 -3.53 -9.87 28.72
CA SER A 13 -4.26 -9.33 29.88
C SER A 13 -5.13 -8.12 29.55
N ASP A 14 -4.59 -7.13 28.84
CA ASP A 14 -5.33 -5.94 28.39
C ASP A 14 -6.52 -6.25 27.46
N HIS A 15 -6.51 -7.43 26.83
CA HIS A 15 -7.49 -7.88 25.85
C HIS A 15 -8.44 -8.96 26.39
N HIS A 16 -8.29 -9.43 27.63
CA HIS A 16 -9.12 -10.50 28.21
C HIS A 16 -10.61 -10.15 28.18
N ALA A 17 -10.98 -8.96 28.65
CA ALA A 17 -12.38 -8.55 28.73
C ALA A 17 -13.04 -8.45 27.35
N ILE A 18 -12.35 -7.85 26.37
CA ILE A 18 -12.89 -7.69 25.00
C ILE A 18 -12.93 -9.01 24.24
N SER A 19 -11.91 -9.86 24.38
CA SER A 19 -11.90 -11.18 23.73
C SER A 19 -13.01 -12.08 24.28
N ALA A 20 -13.24 -12.08 25.60
CA ALA A 20 -14.37 -12.78 26.21
C ALA A 20 -15.72 -12.26 25.69
N ALA A 21 -15.89 -10.93 25.61
CA ALA A 21 -17.12 -10.33 25.11
C ALA A 21 -17.41 -10.66 23.63
N LEU A 22 -16.36 -10.84 22.82
CA LEU A 22 -16.46 -11.21 21.41
C LEU A 22 -16.51 -12.73 21.17
N GLY A 23 -16.43 -13.54 22.23
CA GLY A 23 -16.35 -15.00 22.13
C GLY A 23 -15.07 -15.48 21.45
N ILE A 24 -13.96 -14.76 21.62
CA ILE A 24 -12.65 -15.10 21.06
C ILE A 24 -11.80 -15.69 22.18
N PHE A 25 -11.31 -16.91 21.99
CA PHE A 25 -10.60 -17.66 23.02
C PHE A 25 -9.20 -18.09 22.61
N ALA A 26 -8.93 -18.22 21.31
CA ALA A 26 -7.58 -18.52 20.81
C ALA A 26 -7.30 -17.70 19.56
N CYS A 27 -6.02 -17.52 19.23
CA CYS A 27 -5.65 -16.84 17.99
C CYS A 27 -4.35 -17.38 17.37
N CYS A 28 -4.24 -17.21 16.06
CA CYS A 28 -3.01 -17.38 15.31
C CYS A 28 -2.71 -16.09 14.55
N VAL A 29 -1.50 -15.57 14.76
CA VAL A 29 -0.98 -14.38 14.11
C VAL A 29 0.18 -14.80 13.21
N THR A 30 0.02 -14.58 11.90
CA THR A 30 1.04 -14.87 10.91
C THR A 30 1.46 -13.57 10.22
N PRO A 31 2.77 -13.26 10.09
CA PRO A 31 3.20 -12.05 9.41
C PRO A 31 2.94 -12.17 7.90
N ILE A 32 2.48 -11.07 7.32
CA ILE A 32 2.41 -10.89 5.86
C ILE A 32 3.71 -10.22 5.45
N LEU A 33 4.50 -10.91 4.64
CA LEU A 33 5.82 -10.45 4.22
C LEU A 33 5.82 -10.07 2.73
N ASP A 34 6.65 -9.11 2.35
CA ASP A 34 7.00 -8.88 0.95
C ASP A 34 8.07 -9.85 0.46
N SER A 35 8.41 -9.75 -0.84
CA SER A 35 9.48 -10.53 -1.47
C SER A 35 10.87 -10.36 -0.82
N ASN A 36 11.11 -9.27 -0.09
CA ASN A 36 12.36 -8.98 0.62
C ASN A 36 12.33 -9.40 2.10
N GLY A 37 11.24 -10.01 2.57
CA GLY A 37 11.06 -10.40 3.96
C GLY A 37 10.66 -9.26 4.90
N GLN A 38 10.32 -8.08 4.38
CA GLN A 38 9.81 -6.98 5.19
C GLN A 38 8.35 -7.23 5.58
N VAL A 39 7.99 -6.86 6.80
CA VAL A 39 6.62 -7.02 7.30
C VAL A 39 5.70 -5.97 6.68
N LEU A 40 4.76 -6.43 5.87
CA LEU A 40 3.70 -5.60 5.29
C LEU A 40 2.48 -5.45 6.22
N GLY A 41 2.32 -6.40 7.14
CA GLY A 41 1.23 -6.45 8.12
C GLY A 41 1.11 -7.83 8.76
N THR A 42 -0.06 -8.13 9.32
CA THR A 42 -0.35 -9.41 9.98
C THR A 42 -1.69 -9.96 9.54
N LEU A 43 -1.76 -11.28 9.33
CA LEU A 43 -3.01 -12.02 9.24
C LEU A 43 -3.31 -12.60 10.63
N ASN A 44 -4.49 -12.27 11.16
CA ASN A 44 -4.98 -12.79 12.44
C ASN A 44 -6.16 -13.74 12.17
N ILE A 45 -6.09 -14.95 12.73
CA ILE A 45 -7.18 -15.92 12.74
C ILE A 45 -7.59 -16.09 14.19
N TYR A 46 -8.86 -15.85 14.49
CA TYR A 46 -9.45 -16.00 15.82
C TYR A 46 -10.30 -17.27 15.88
N TYR A 47 -10.30 -17.92 17.03
CA TYR A 47 -11.07 -19.12 17.29
C TYR A 47 -12.03 -18.88 18.46
N ASP A 48 -13.21 -19.48 18.36
CA ASP A 48 -14.33 -19.37 19.30
C ASP A 48 -14.25 -20.33 20.50
N ARG A 49 -13.10 -20.99 20.64
CA ARG A 49 -12.79 -21.94 21.70
C ARG A 49 -11.29 -21.96 21.93
N VAL A 50 -10.89 -22.41 23.11
CA VAL A 50 -9.49 -22.76 23.39
C VAL A 50 -9.05 -23.79 22.34
N HIS A 51 -8.01 -23.45 21.59
CA HIS A 51 -7.61 -24.23 20.42
C HIS A 51 -6.17 -24.00 20.06
N LEU A 52 -5.40 -25.10 19.99
CA LEU A 52 -4.08 -25.09 19.40
C LEU A 52 -4.19 -25.41 17.90
N PRO A 53 -3.92 -24.46 16.98
CA PRO A 53 -4.03 -24.71 15.54
C PRO A 53 -3.16 -25.88 15.11
N SER A 54 -3.77 -26.85 14.43
CA SER A 54 -3.08 -27.99 13.83
C SER A 54 -2.04 -27.55 12.80
N LEU A 55 -1.08 -28.43 12.47
CA LEU A 55 -0.09 -28.14 11.43
C LEU A 55 -0.71 -27.77 10.08
N ARG A 56 -1.88 -28.35 9.76
CA ARG A 56 -2.64 -28.04 8.56
C ARG A 56 -3.21 -26.62 8.61
N GLU A 57 -3.85 -26.23 9.71
CA GLU A 57 -4.37 -24.86 9.89
C GLU A 57 -3.24 -23.83 9.85
N GLN A 58 -2.11 -24.12 10.50
CA GLN A 58 -0.93 -23.26 10.43
C GLN A 58 -0.36 -23.16 9.00
N ALA A 59 -0.31 -24.26 8.26
CA ALA A 59 0.11 -24.25 6.86
C ALA A 59 -0.84 -23.39 5.99
N MET A 60 -2.15 -23.52 6.19
CA MET A 60 -3.15 -22.70 5.49
C MET A 60 -3.01 -21.20 5.83
N ALA A 61 -2.82 -20.86 7.11
CA ALA A 61 -2.59 -19.49 7.56
C ALA A 61 -1.33 -18.88 6.92
N ARG A 62 -0.25 -19.67 6.83
CA ARG A 62 1.00 -19.28 6.15
C ARG A 62 0.79 -19.07 4.65
N SER A 63 0.11 -19.99 3.97
CA SER A 63 -0.21 -19.84 2.55
C SER A 63 -1.08 -18.60 2.28
N ALA A 64 -2.10 -18.36 3.09
CA ALA A 64 -2.95 -17.18 2.98
C ALA A 64 -2.14 -15.89 3.20
N SER A 65 -1.28 -15.85 4.22
CA SER A 65 -0.41 -14.71 4.50
C SER A 65 0.57 -14.44 3.35
N HIS A 66 1.11 -15.50 2.74
CA HIS A 66 2.00 -15.38 1.60
C HIS A 66 1.29 -14.80 0.37
N LEU A 67 0.10 -15.30 0.04
CA LEU A 67 -0.72 -14.78 -1.07
C LEU A 67 -1.11 -13.32 -0.83
N ALA A 68 -1.49 -12.97 0.39
CA ALA A 68 -1.77 -11.58 0.77
C ALA A 68 -0.53 -10.70 0.55
N GLY A 69 0.67 -11.19 0.88
CA GLY A 69 1.94 -10.49 0.65
C GLY A 69 2.14 -10.16 -0.82
N ILE A 70 2.00 -11.16 -1.70
CA ILE A 70 2.11 -10.99 -3.15
C ILE A 70 1.12 -9.94 -3.67
N VAL A 71 -0.15 -10.02 -3.25
CA VAL A 71 -1.21 -9.10 -3.72
C VAL A 71 -0.97 -7.67 -3.23
N ILE A 72 -0.60 -7.51 -1.95
CA ILE A 72 -0.31 -6.19 -1.38
C ILE A 72 0.89 -5.56 -2.07
N GLU A 73 1.98 -6.33 -2.22
CA GLU A 73 3.20 -5.87 -2.89
C GLU A 73 2.89 -5.45 -4.33
N ARG A 74 2.16 -6.28 -5.08
CA ARG A 74 1.76 -5.98 -6.46
C ARG A 74 0.93 -4.70 -6.55
N THR A 75 -0.06 -4.56 -5.68
CA THR A 75 -0.94 -3.38 -5.65
C THR A 75 -0.15 -2.11 -5.37
N ARG A 76 0.85 -2.15 -4.47
CA ARG A 76 1.72 -1.01 -4.19
C ARG A 76 2.60 -0.64 -5.38
N VAL A 77 3.15 -1.63 -6.09
CA VAL A 77 3.94 -1.39 -7.32
C VAL A 77 3.09 -0.76 -8.40
N ASP A 78 1.91 -1.31 -8.66
CA ASP A 78 1.00 -0.81 -9.69
C ASP A 78 0.52 0.62 -9.37
N ALA A 79 0.23 0.93 -8.09
CA ALA A 79 -0.12 2.28 -7.65
C ALA A 79 1.02 3.29 -7.87
N LYS A 80 2.26 2.93 -7.52
CA LYS A 80 3.45 3.77 -7.76
C LYS A 80 3.67 4.01 -9.25
N LEU A 81 3.54 2.97 -10.08
CA LEU A 81 3.68 3.10 -11.53
C LEU A 81 2.65 4.07 -12.10
N LYS A 82 1.38 3.93 -11.69
CA LYS A 82 0.30 4.83 -12.12
C LYS A 82 0.56 6.28 -11.71
N GLN A 83 1.03 6.51 -10.49
CA GLN A 83 1.37 7.85 -10.00
C GLN A 83 2.52 8.47 -10.79
N SER A 84 3.58 7.70 -11.06
CA SER A 84 4.72 8.16 -11.85
C SER A 84 4.33 8.51 -13.28
N LEU A 85 3.50 7.69 -13.93
CA LEU A 85 3.02 7.95 -15.29
C LEU A 85 2.16 9.22 -15.35
N GLN A 86 1.29 9.43 -14.36
CA GLN A 86 0.50 10.65 -14.28
C GLN A 86 1.37 11.89 -14.07
N ALA A 87 2.38 11.81 -13.21
CA ALA A 87 3.33 12.90 -12.99
C ALA A 87 4.12 13.25 -14.25
N GLU A 88 4.58 12.23 -15.00
CA GLU A 88 5.27 12.42 -16.28
C GLU A 88 4.38 13.11 -17.31
N THR A 89 3.13 12.67 -17.45
CA THR A 89 2.18 13.27 -18.40
C THR A 89 1.92 14.75 -18.09
N VAL A 90 1.76 15.10 -16.81
CA VAL A 90 1.56 16.49 -16.39
C VAL A 90 2.81 17.32 -16.66
N ALA A 91 4.00 16.83 -16.29
CA ALA A 91 5.26 17.54 -16.51
C ALA A 91 5.52 17.77 -18.01
N ARG A 92 5.23 16.76 -18.85
CA ARG A 92 5.35 16.88 -20.31
C ARG A 92 4.42 17.94 -20.88
N SER A 93 3.14 17.92 -20.48
CA SER A 93 2.15 18.92 -20.90
C SER A 93 2.57 20.35 -20.53
N GLN A 94 3.11 20.54 -19.32
CA GLN A 94 3.63 21.83 -18.86
C GLN A 94 4.83 22.30 -19.70
N ALA A 95 5.78 21.40 -19.98
CA ALA A 95 6.94 21.71 -20.81
C ALA A 95 6.54 22.08 -22.25
N GLU A 96 5.62 21.32 -22.85
CA GLU A 96 5.10 21.60 -24.20
C GLU A 96 4.36 22.95 -24.24
N HIS A 97 3.56 23.26 -23.22
CA HIS A 97 2.88 24.56 -23.13
C HIS A 97 3.87 25.71 -22.98
N ALA A 98 4.86 25.59 -22.10
CA ALA A 98 5.91 26.59 -21.93
C ALA A 98 6.71 26.81 -23.23
N SER A 99 7.01 25.74 -23.98
CA SER A 99 7.68 25.86 -25.28
C SER A 99 6.81 26.61 -26.28
N ARG A 100 5.52 26.27 -26.39
CA ARG A 100 4.58 26.97 -27.29
C ARG A 100 4.47 28.46 -26.97
N VAL A 101 4.27 28.82 -25.70
CA VAL A 101 4.19 30.22 -25.25
C VAL A 101 5.48 30.98 -25.58
N LYS A 102 6.65 30.36 -25.38
CA LYS A 102 7.94 30.94 -25.74
C LYS A 102 8.04 31.17 -27.25
N ASP A 103 7.64 30.19 -28.07
CA ASP A 103 7.73 30.29 -29.53
C ASP A 103 6.77 31.36 -30.08
N GLU A 104 5.54 31.46 -29.54
CA GLU A 104 4.59 32.54 -29.84
C GLU A 104 5.14 33.92 -29.47
N PHE A 105 5.70 34.06 -28.27
CA PHE A 105 6.32 35.31 -27.81
C PHE A 105 7.45 35.76 -28.74
N LEU A 106 8.35 34.85 -29.13
CA LEU A 106 9.46 35.16 -30.04
C LEU A 106 8.97 35.56 -31.44
N ALA A 107 7.90 34.93 -31.94
CA ALA A 107 7.29 35.29 -33.20
C ALA A 107 6.69 36.71 -33.17
N THR A 108 5.92 37.05 -32.13
CA THR A 108 5.32 38.38 -31.97
C THR A 108 6.39 39.47 -31.89
N LEU A 109 7.43 39.28 -31.06
CA LEU A 109 8.52 40.26 -30.96
C LEU A 109 9.27 40.46 -32.29
N SER A 110 9.50 39.37 -33.06
CA SER A 110 10.15 39.48 -34.37
C SER A 110 9.34 40.28 -35.38
N HIS A 111 8.01 40.14 -35.36
CA HIS A 111 7.12 40.95 -36.21
C HIS A 111 7.19 42.43 -35.83
N GLU A 112 7.05 42.75 -34.54
CA GLU A 112 7.15 44.13 -34.02
C GLU A 112 8.50 44.79 -34.37
N LEU A 113 9.61 44.07 -34.27
CA LEU A 113 10.95 44.59 -34.57
C LEU A 113 11.21 44.78 -36.09
N ARG A 114 10.56 44.00 -36.96
CA ARG A 114 10.78 44.05 -38.42
C ARG A 114 9.89 45.06 -39.16
N THR A 115 8.78 45.47 -38.55
CA THR A 115 8.02 46.65 -38.97
C THR A 115 8.33 47.77 -37.98
N PRO A 116 9.38 48.59 -38.19
CA PRO A 116 9.52 49.79 -37.39
C PRO A 116 8.23 50.60 -37.61
N LEU A 117 7.54 50.92 -36.53
CA LEU A 117 6.47 51.92 -36.54
C LEU A 117 7.05 53.18 -37.17
N ASN A 118 6.72 53.41 -38.44
CA ASN A 118 6.88 54.72 -39.07
C ASN A 118 5.94 55.66 -38.33
N ALA A 119 6.50 56.38 -37.37
CA ALA A 119 6.05 57.70 -36.96
C ALA A 119 6.76 58.75 -37.82
#